data_AF-A0A1F9AC44-F1
#
_entry.id   AF-A0A1F9AC44-F1
#
_cell.length_a   1.000
_cell.length_b   1.000
_cell.length_c   1.000
_cell.angle_alpha   90.00
_cell.angle_beta   90.00
_cell.angle_gamma   90.00
#
_symmetry.space_group_name_H-M   'P 1'
#
loop_
_entity.id
_entity.type
_entity.pdbx_description
1 polymer ?
#
loop_
_entity_poly.entity_id
_entity_poly.type
_entity_poly.pdbx_seq_one_letter_code
_entity_poly.pdbx_strand_id
1 'polypeptide(L)' 'MALVGEMILRSALYRKESRGFQYREDYPLTDNVDWLKWIMVKKDGGEMRVWAEEFPTPYIKPPREKYPPR' A
#
# COMPACT_ATOMS: atom_id res chain seq x y z
N MET A 1 9.44 11.12 -17.15
CA MET A 1 8.92 11.29 -15.76
C MET A 1 7.46 10.87 -15.60
N ALA A 2 6.57 11.09 -16.58
CA ALA A 2 5.13 10.76 -16.48
C ALA A 2 4.81 9.29 -16.08
N LEU A 3 5.57 8.33 -16.62
CA LEU A 3 5.35 6.90 -16.34
C LEU A 3 5.52 6.55 -14.85
N VAL A 4 6.53 7.12 -14.19
CA VAL A 4 6.80 6.87 -12.77
C VAL A 4 5.72 7.54 -11.92
N GLY A 5 5.28 8.75 -12.29
CA GLY A 5 4.16 9.42 -11.63
C GLY A 5 2.88 8.59 -11.68
N GLU A 6 2.54 8.02 -12.84
CA GLU A 6 1.37 7.14 -12.98
C GLU A 6 1.49 5.89 -12.09
N MET A 7 2.67 5.24 -12.04
CA MET A 7 2.90 4.08 -11.19
C MET A 7 2.69 4.40 -9.70
N ILE A 8 3.20 5.55 -9.23
CA ILE A 8 3.05 6.00 -7.85
C ILE A 8 1.56 6.27 -7.55
N LEU A 9 0.89 7.04 -8.41
CA LEU A 9 -0.52 7.41 -8.21
C LEU A 9 -1.45 6.20 -8.22
N ARG A 10 -1.27 5.26 -9.17
CA ARG A 10 -2.07 4.02 -9.21
C ARG A 10 -1.86 3.16 -7.96
N SER A 11 -0.62 3.02 -7.52
CA SER A 11 -0.29 2.30 -6.28
C SER A 11 -0.93 2.97 -5.06
N ALA A 12 -0.92 4.30 -5.04
CA ALA A 12 -1.48 5.07 -3.93
C ALA A 12 -3.01 5.04 -3.86
N LEU A 13 -3.68 5.06 -5.01
CA LEU A 13 -5.13 4.92 -5.10
C LEU A 13 -5.59 3.51 -4.71
N TYR A 14 -4.83 2.48 -5.08
CA TYR A 14 -5.15 1.09 -4.76
C TYR A 14 -5.09 0.81 -3.25
N ARG A 15 -4.08 1.37 -2.56
CA ARG A 15 -3.89 1.22 -1.12
C ARG A 15 -4.93 1.99 -0.31
N LYS A 16 -5.70 1.30 0.54
CA LYS A 16 -6.76 1.90 1.38
C LYS A 16 -6.38 1.94 2.88
N GLU A 17 -5.21 2.51 3.17
CA GLU A 17 -4.74 2.80 4.54
C GLU A 17 -3.78 3.99 4.52
N SER A 18 -3.51 4.56 5.69
CA SER A 18 -2.46 5.56 5.90
C SER A 18 -1.30 4.99 6.71
N ARG A 19 -0.06 4.99 6.19
CA ARG A 19 1.14 4.56 6.96
C ARG A 19 2.36 5.37 6.52
N GLY A 20 3.12 5.88 7.48
CA GLY A 20 4.30 6.70 7.22
C GLY A 20 3.95 7.89 6.33
N PHE A 21 4.71 8.09 5.25
CA PHE A 21 4.57 9.24 4.35
C PHE A 21 3.33 9.21 3.45
N GLN A 22 2.60 8.10 3.41
CA GLN A 22 1.41 7.99 2.59
C GLN A 22 0.17 8.09 3.45
N TYR A 23 -0.45 9.27 3.40
CA TYR A 23 -1.64 9.62 4.15
C TYR A 23 -2.84 9.82 3.22
N ARG A 24 -4.01 9.36 3.67
CA ARG A 24 -5.29 9.46 2.99
C ARG A 24 -6.36 9.88 3.99
N GLU A 25 -7.01 11.00 3.72
CA GLU A 25 -8.10 11.51 4.56
C GLU A 25 -9.30 10.55 4.62
N ASP A 26 -9.56 9.82 3.53
CA ASP A 26 -10.64 8.82 3.46
C ASP A 26 -10.29 7.48 4.16
N TYR A 27 -9.00 7.24 4.44
CA TYR A 27 -8.51 6.09 5.22
C TYR A 27 -7.43 6.54 6.22
N PRO A 28 -7.81 7.26 7.29
CA PRO A 28 -6.86 8.00 8.12
C PRO A 28 -6.00 7.13 9.05
N LEU A 29 -6.29 5.83 9.15
CA LEU A 29 -5.62 4.90 10.04
C LEU A 29 -4.62 4.00 9.28
N THR A 30 -3.55 3.62 9.97
CA THR A 30 -2.74 2.46 9.59
C THR A 30 -3.51 1.19 9.88
N ASP A 31 -3.57 0.27 8.92
CA ASP A 31 -4.40 -0.92 8.97
C ASP A 31 -3.55 -2.18 8.82
N ASN A 32 -3.11 -2.74 9.95
CA ASN A 32 -2.39 -4.01 9.95
C ASN A 32 -3.31 -5.23 9.79
N VAL A 33 -4.64 -5.04 9.84
CA VAL A 33 -5.60 -6.15 9.74
C VAL A 33 -5.79 -6.54 8.28
N ASP A 34 -6.03 -5.55 7.42
CA ASP A 34 -6.39 -5.75 6.01
C ASP A 34 -5.27 -5.36 5.04
N TRP A 35 -4.36 -4.46 5.45
CA TRP A 35 -3.36 -3.80 4.58
C TRP A 35 -1.90 -3.98 5.02
N LEU A 36 -1.60 -4.98 5.85
CA LEU A 36 -0.23 -5.43 6.06
C LEU A 36 0.29 -6.23 4.84
N LYS A 37 0.43 -5.53 3.72
CA LYS A 37 0.71 -6.09 2.40
C LYS A 37 1.68 -5.19 1.65
N TRP A 38 2.41 -5.77 0.71
CA TRP A 38 3.16 -5.02 -0.29
C TRP A 38 2.26 -4.67 -1.46
N ILE A 39 2.37 -3.42 -1.94
CA ILE A 39 1.70 -2.97 -3.16
C ILE A 39 2.69 -3.13 -4.30
N MET A 40 2.37 -4.04 -5.21
CA MET A 40 3.19 -4.34 -6.37
C MET A 40 2.60 -3.64 -7.58
N VAL A 41 3.45 -3.06 -8.41
CA VAL A 41 3.06 -2.46 -9.69
C VAL A 41 3.97 -2.98 -10.80
N LYS A 42 3.37 -3.39 -11.91
CA LYS A 42 4.10 -3.83 -13.10
C LYS A 42 3.42 -3.25 -14.33
N LYS A 43 4.24 -2.73 -15.24
CA LYS A 43 3.81 -2.45 -16.60
C LYS A 43 3.85 -3.75 -17.38
N ASP A 44 2.69 -4.24 -17.83
CA ASP A 44 2.58 -5.42 -18.67
C ASP A 44 2.07 -4.97 -20.05
N GLY A 45 3.01 -4.87 -21.01
CA GLY A 45 2.75 -4.25 -22.31
C GLY A 45 2.32 -2.78 -22.18
N GLY A 46 1.09 -2.49 -22.60
CA GLY A 46 0.48 -1.15 -22.54
C GLY A 46 -0.25 -0.84 -21.24
N GLU A 47 -0.49 -1.82 -20.37
CA GLU A 47 -1.31 -1.66 -19.16
C GLU A 47 -0.47 -1.67 -17.87
N MET A 48 -0.96 -0.94 -16.86
CA MET A 48 -0.37 -0.93 -15.52
C MET A 48 -1.20 -1.80 -14.60
N ARG A 49 -0.64 -2.93 -14.17
CA ARG A 49 -1.25 -3.85 -13.21
C ARG A 49 -0.76 -3.54 -11.80
N VAL A 50 -1.69 -3.40 -10.87
CA VAL A 50 -1.42 -3.22 -9.43
C VAL A 50 -2.07 -4.35 -8.66
N TRP A 51 -1.35 -4.94 -7.71
CA TRP A 51 -1.89 -5.97 -6.82
C TRP A 51 -1.24 -5.90 -5.44
N ALA A 52 -1.83 -6.61 -4.49
CA ALA A 52 -1.28 -6.76 -3.14
C ALA A 52 -0.66 -8.15 -2.95
N GLU A 53 0.49 -8.20 -2.31
CA GLU A 53 1.13 -9.43 -1.84
C GLU A 53 1.24 -9.41 -0.31
N GLU A 54 1.15 -10.58 0.32
CA GLU A 54 1.29 -10.66 1.77
C GLU A 54 2.71 -10.27 2.21
N PHE A 55 2.79 -9.46 3.25
CA PHE A 55 4.07 -9.10 3.84
C PHE A 55 4.62 -10.28 4.66
N PRO A 56 5.79 -10.84 4.33
CA PRO A 56 6.34 -11.95 5.10
C PRO A 56 6.81 -11.46 6.48
N THR A 57 6.32 -12.10 7.54
CA THR A 57 6.67 -11.78 8.94
C THR A 57 7.40 -12.94 9.64
N PRO A 58 8.62 -13.33 9.19
CA PRO A 58 9.32 -14.49 9.74
C PRO A 58 9.89 -14.25 11.16
N TYR A 59 10.20 -13.00 11.51
CA TYR A 59 10.88 -12.68 12.77
C TYR A 59 9.98 -12.04 13.82
N ILE A 60 9.08 -11.15 13.40
CA ILE A 60 8.22 -10.37 14.29
C ILE A 60 6.80 -10.45 13.75
N LYS A 61 5.84 -10.81 14.61
CA LYS A 61 4.41 -10.75 14.30
C LYS A 61 3.89 -9.37 14.71
N PRO A 62 3.63 -8.46 13.76
CA PRO A 62 3.06 -7.17 14.10
C PRO A 62 1.65 -7.35 14.68
N PRO A 63 1.22 -6.44 15.57
CA PRO A 63 -0.12 -6.48 16.12
C PRO A 63 -1.16 -6.27 15.01
N ARG A 64 -2.21 -7.08 15.03
CA ARG A 64 -3.34 -6.99 14.09
C ARG A 64 -4.34 -5.95 14.59
N GLU A 65 -3.98 -4.70 14.46
CA GLU A 65 -4.79 -3.56 14.91
C GLU A 65 -4.79 -2.42 13.89
N LYS A 66 -5.77 -1.52 14.03
CA LYS A 66 -5.80 -0.25 13.30
C LYS A 66 -5.42 0.87 14.25
N TYR A 67 -4.49 1.73 13.85
CA TYR A 67 -3.95 2.78 14.71
C TYR A 67 -3.63 4.06 13.93
N PRO A 68 -3.55 5.23 14.58
CA PRO A 68 -3.17 6.46 13.90
C PRO A 68 -1.74 6.36 13.32
N PRO A 69 -1.51 6.82 12.08
CA PRO A 69 -0.17 6.84 11.50
C PRO A 69 0.77 7.70 12.36
N ARG A 70 2.00 7.22 12.55
CA ARG A 70 3.07 7.92 13.28
C ARG A 70 3.89 8.81 12.36
#